data_AF-A0A644SK62-F1
#
_entry.id   AF-A0A644SK62-F1
#
_cell.length_a   1.000
_cell.length_b   1.000
_cell.length_c   1.000
_cell.angle_alpha   90.00
_cell.angle_beta   90.00
_cell.angle_gamma   90.00
#
_symmetry.space_group_name_H-M   'P 1'
#
loop_
_entity.id
_entity.type
_entity.pdbx_description
1 polymer ?
#
loop_
_entity_poly.entity_id
_entity_poly.type
_entity_poly.pdbx_seq_one_letter_code
_entity_poly.pdbx_strand_id
1 'polypeptide(L)'
;MILVLWLVEVQYQLKNLSFGMEISHVLNHSNKDTLIHLAECMLINLDELENLNRSEIGSLKEIITKTHIRMRKAYGHNNENMPRRASFAGSVNTAQFLNDTTGSRRFLCFEVEHIEYTHEIDINKVYSHALKLKKEGFRHWFNQDEIKEINANNEQYQLRSPEEELLLTWFEPVDKNKAQYYFNTTQIANILSTKGGIAITETTVRKIGMALKKHGFQRISKNKAYVFPVILKDYDLVDLENKQSGEPIPIPPQQEKIPFRFDN
;
A
#
# COMPACT_ATOMS: atom_id res chain seq x y z
N MET A 1 13.94 9.51 0.78
CA MET A 1 13.79 8.04 0.88
C MET A 1 12.47 7.76 1.56
N ILE A 2 11.62 6.86 1.05
CA ILE A 2 10.38 6.51 1.75
C ILE A 2 10.63 5.26 2.58
N LEU A 3 10.32 5.35 3.87
CA LEU A 3 10.28 4.19 4.75
C LEU A 3 8.87 3.63 4.77
N VAL A 4 8.81 2.31 4.62
CA VAL A 4 7.59 1.53 4.75
C VAL A 4 7.70 0.70 6.00
N LEU A 5 6.89 1.02 7.01
CA LEU A 5 6.81 0.21 8.21
C LEU A 5 5.61 -0.73 8.16
N TRP A 6 5.85 -1.96 8.60
CA TRP A 6 4.79 -2.91 8.87
C TRP A 6 5.01 -3.53 10.26
N LEU A 7 4.18 -3.09 11.20
CA LEU A 7 4.27 -3.46 12.60
C LEU A 7 3.44 -4.72 12.88
N VAL A 8 4.09 -5.71 13.49
CA VAL A 8 3.43 -6.92 14.00
C VAL A 8 3.36 -6.88 15.49
N GLU A 9 2.31 -7.54 15.98
CA GLU A 9 2.03 -7.89 17.36
C GLU A 9 3.29 -8.09 18.23
N VAL A 10 3.55 -7.11 19.11
CA VAL A 10 4.74 -6.98 19.96
C VAL A 10 4.73 -8.02 21.12
N GLN A 11 3.75 -8.91 21.15
CA GLN A 11 3.54 -9.85 22.25
C GLN A 11 4.74 -10.79 22.48
N TYR A 12 5.48 -11.17 21.43
CA TYR A 12 6.61 -12.09 21.55
C TYR A 12 7.99 -11.43 21.45
N GLN A 13 8.11 -10.26 20.83
CA GLN A 13 9.41 -9.60 20.57
C GLN A 13 10.20 -9.28 21.85
N LEU A 14 9.51 -8.90 22.93
CA LEU A 14 10.15 -8.40 24.16
C LEU A 14 10.41 -9.48 25.25
N LYS A 15 10.17 -10.78 24.98
CA LYS A 15 10.40 -11.84 25.98
C LYS A 15 11.85 -12.30 26.08
N ASN A 16 12.64 -12.16 25.01
CA ASN A 16 14.09 -12.44 24.99
C ASN A 16 14.77 -11.28 24.23
N LEU A 17 15.72 -10.57 24.84
CA LEU A 17 16.43 -9.43 24.23
C LEU A 17 17.56 -9.84 23.26
N SER A 18 17.62 -11.12 22.88
CA SER A 18 18.69 -11.72 22.08
C SER A 18 18.27 -11.98 20.63
N PHE A 19 17.50 -11.06 20.02
CA PHE A 19 17.03 -11.21 18.64
C PHE A 19 17.81 -10.31 17.69
N GLY A 20 18.28 -10.88 16.59
CA GLY A 20 18.99 -10.17 15.54
C GLY A 20 18.06 -9.30 14.69
N MET A 21 18.64 -8.25 14.11
CA MET A 21 18.06 -7.50 13.00
C MET A 21 18.69 -8.04 11.72
N GLU A 22 17.87 -8.35 10.72
CA GLU A 22 18.37 -8.97 9.49
C GLU A 22 17.89 -8.19 8.26
N ILE A 23 18.80 -8.02 7.31
CA ILE A 23 18.55 -7.37 6.02
C ILE A 23 18.32 -8.48 5.01
N SER A 24 17.16 -8.49 4.35
CA SER A 24 16.81 -9.51 3.37
C SER A 24 16.33 -8.84 2.09
N HIS A 25 16.97 -9.16 0.97
CA HIS A 25 16.63 -8.57 -0.32
C HIS A 25 15.39 -9.21 -0.97
N VAL A 26 15.04 -10.45 -0.65
CA VAL A 26 13.92 -11.15 -1.29
C VAL A 26 13.25 -12.13 -0.33
N LEU A 27 11.98 -11.87 0.02
CA LEU A 27 11.16 -12.79 0.79
C LEU A 27 10.33 -13.67 -0.14
N ASN A 28 10.49 -14.99 -0.04
CA ASN A 28 9.66 -15.94 -0.74
C ASN A 28 8.88 -16.78 0.27
N HIS A 29 7.55 -16.80 0.14
CA HIS A 29 6.65 -17.52 1.05
C HIS A 29 6.90 -19.03 1.07
N SER A 30 7.50 -19.58 0.01
CA SER A 30 7.86 -20.99 -0.13
C SER A 30 9.27 -21.30 0.38
N ASN A 31 10.10 -20.28 0.65
CA ASN A 31 11.44 -20.50 1.16
C ASN A 31 11.41 -20.75 2.67
N LYS A 32 12.08 -21.82 3.11
CA LYS A 32 12.20 -22.16 4.53
C LYS A 32 12.96 -21.09 5.30
N ASP A 33 13.94 -20.44 4.68
CA ASP A 33 14.74 -19.39 5.32
C ASP A 33 13.86 -18.18 5.67
N THR A 34 12.96 -17.78 4.77
CA THR A 34 11.96 -16.73 5.04
C THR A 34 11.08 -17.08 6.25
N LEU A 35 10.68 -18.34 6.42
CA LEU A 35 9.92 -18.78 7.59
C LEU A 35 10.76 -18.72 8.88
N ILE A 36 12.05 -19.02 8.82
CA ILE A 36 12.98 -18.90 9.95
C ILE A 36 13.09 -17.43 10.37
N HIS A 37 13.39 -16.54 9.42
CA HIS A 37 13.50 -15.10 9.70
C HIS A 37 12.22 -14.54 10.32
N LEU A 38 11.04 -14.97 9.84
CA LEU A 38 9.75 -14.58 10.42
C LEU A 38 9.58 -14.98 11.90
N ALA A 39 10.19 -16.09 12.31
CA ALA A 39 10.07 -16.63 13.65
C ALA A 39 11.18 -16.16 14.61
N GLU A 40 12.35 -15.76 14.07
CA GLU A 40 13.55 -15.43 14.85
C GLU A 40 13.88 -13.93 14.85
N CYS A 41 13.64 -13.20 13.76
CA CYS A 41 13.97 -11.77 13.67
C CYS A 41 12.88 -10.90 14.31
N MET A 42 13.28 -9.77 14.89
CA MET A 42 12.33 -8.74 15.36
C MET A 42 11.90 -7.82 14.21
N LEU A 43 12.86 -7.44 13.36
CA LEU A 43 12.66 -6.58 12.21
C LEU A 43 13.41 -7.16 11.01
N ILE A 44 12.73 -7.25 9.88
CA ILE A 44 13.30 -7.63 8.59
C ILE A 44 13.28 -6.38 7.71
N ASN A 45 14.46 -5.93 7.27
CA ASN A 45 14.57 -4.81 6.34
C ASN A 45 14.54 -5.31 4.89
N LEU A 46 13.67 -4.71 4.07
CA LEU A 46 13.48 -4.97 2.65
C LEU A 46 14.03 -3.79 1.85
N ASP A 47 15.25 -3.94 1.37
CA ASP A 47 15.83 -2.96 0.47
C ASP A 47 15.22 -3.10 -0.93
N GLU A 48 15.00 -1.98 -1.60
CA GLU A 48 14.46 -1.90 -2.97
C GLU A 48 13.04 -2.47 -3.13
N LEU A 49 12.13 -2.11 -2.21
CA LEU A 49 10.74 -2.59 -2.26
C LEU A 49 10.02 -2.22 -3.58
N GLU A 50 10.46 -1.17 -4.26
CA GLU A 50 9.95 -0.71 -5.56
C GLU A 50 10.21 -1.69 -6.72
N ASN A 51 11.22 -2.56 -6.59
CA ASN A 51 11.59 -3.53 -7.62
C ASN A 51 10.72 -4.80 -7.60
N LEU A 52 9.84 -4.95 -6.59
CA LEU A 52 8.99 -6.12 -6.47
C LEU A 52 7.90 -6.14 -7.55
N ASN A 53 7.81 -7.26 -8.27
CA ASN A 53 6.74 -7.47 -9.24
C ASN A 53 5.40 -7.75 -8.55
N ARG A 54 4.31 -7.76 -9.33
CA ARG A 54 2.94 -7.95 -8.80
C ARG A 54 2.76 -9.28 -8.03
N SER A 55 3.47 -10.34 -8.44
CA SER A 55 3.42 -11.65 -7.79
C SER A 55 4.15 -11.62 -6.44
N GLU A 56 5.31 -10.99 -6.38
CA GLU A 56 6.12 -10.79 -5.18
C GLU A 56 5.41 -9.89 -4.17
N ILE A 57 4.75 -8.81 -4.61
CA ILE A 57 3.91 -7.98 -3.75
C ILE A 57 2.76 -8.81 -3.16
N GLY A 58 2.14 -9.70 -3.95
CA GLY A 58 1.11 -10.62 -3.47
C GLY A 58 1.64 -11.57 -2.39
N SER A 59 2.82 -12.15 -2.63
CA SER A 59 3.52 -13.04 -1.69
C SER A 59 3.91 -12.31 -0.40
N LEU A 60 4.42 -11.08 -0.50
CA LEU A 60 4.77 -10.24 0.63
C LEU A 60 3.54 -9.97 1.50
N LYS A 61 2.38 -9.69 0.90
CA LYS A 61 1.13 -9.48 1.65
C LYS A 61 0.69 -10.74 2.40
N GLU A 62 0.84 -11.90 1.79
CA GLU A 62 0.54 -13.18 2.45
C GLU A 62 1.47 -13.38 3.66
N ILE A 63 2.78 -13.19 3.44
CA ILE A 63 3.81 -13.26 4.47
C ILE A 63 3.51 -12.30 5.61
N ILE A 64 3.13 -11.07 5.30
CA ILE A 64 2.65 -10.05 6.25
C ILE A 64 1.46 -10.62 7.05
N THR A 65 0.41 -11.11 6.41
CA THR A 65 -0.79 -11.56 7.15
C THR A 65 -0.64 -12.86 7.94
N LYS A 66 0.48 -13.57 7.82
CA LYS A 66 0.68 -14.89 8.43
C LYS A 66 0.71 -14.82 9.96
N THR A 67 -0.17 -15.55 10.65
CA THR A 67 -0.25 -15.47 12.13
C THR A 67 0.72 -16.43 12.83
N HIS A 68 1.01 -17.59 12.22
CA HIS A 68 1.84 -18.64 12.81
C HIS A 68 2.83 -19.23 11.79
N ILE A 69 4.01 -19.61 12.28
CA ILE A 69 5.06 -20.25 11.48
C ILE A 69 5.12 -21.73 11.84
N ARG A 70 4.68 -22.58 10.92
CA ARG A 70 4.81 -24.04 11.05
C ARG A 70 5.95 -24.52 10.17
N MET A 71 7.01 -25.01 10.78
CA MET A 71 8.18 -25.50 10.03
C MET A 71 8.93 -26.60 10.79
N ARG A 72 9.72 -27.39 10.05
CA ARG A 72 10.64 -28.38 10.60
C ARG A 72 12.02 -27.73 10.71
N LYS A 73 12.59 -27.71 11.91
CA LYS A 73 13.99 -27.28 12.12
C LYS A 73 14.95 -28.22 11.40
N ALA A 74 16.14 -27.73 11.06
CA ALA A 74 17.21 -28.59 10.55
C ALA A 74 17.43 -29.77 11.52
N TYR A 75 17.48 -30.99 11.00
CA TYR A 75 17.59 -32.24 11.77
C TYR A 75 16.42 -32.59 12.71
N GLY A 76 15.34 -31.80 12.72
CA GLY A 76 14.14 -32.11 13.50
C GLY A 76 13.27 -33.18 12.84
N HIS A 77 12.79 -34.15 13.61
CA HIS A 77 11.89 -35.20 13.10
C HIS A 77 10.45 -34.69 12.88
N ASN A 78 10.00 -33.73 13.67
CA ASN A 78 8.63 -33.22 13.65
C ASN A 78 8.55 -31.74 13.24
N ASN A 79 7.40 -31.33 12.72
CA ASN A 79 7.12 -29.91 12.50
C ASN A 79 6.77 -29.25 13.83
N GLU A 80 7.39 -28.12 14.11
CA GLU A 80 7.11 -27.29 15.27
C GLU A 80 6.27 -26.08 14.85
N ASN A 81 5.45 -25.57 15.77
CA ASN A 81 4.74 -24.31 15.59
C ASN A 81 5.49 -23.22 16.36
N MET A 82 6.05 -22.26 15.63
CA MET A 82 6.82 -21.15 16.17
C MET A 82 5.99 -19.87 16.12
N PRO A 83 6.10 -19.00 17.15
CA PRO A 83 5.44 -17.71 17.13
C PRO A 83 6.06 -16.83 16.05
N ARG A 84 5.21 -16.12 15.32
CA ARG A 84 5.63 -15.12 14.33
C ARG A 84 6.06 -13.85 15.06
N ARG A 85 7.29 -13.37 14.83
CA ARG A 85 7.90 -12.24 15.56
C ARG A 85 8.24 -11.06 14.66
N ALA A 86 8.60 -11.30 13.40
CA ALA A 86 9.16 -10.26 12.56
C ALA A 86 8.13 -9.21 12.14
N SER A 87 8.52 -7.95 12.31
CA SER A 87 8.00 -6.77 11.61
C SER A 87 8.80 -6.52 10.33
N PHE A 88 8.28 -5.71 9.40
CA PHE A 88 9.02 -5.31 8.20
C PHE A 88 9.31 -3.82 8.21
N ALA A 89 10.51 -3.47 7.74
CA ALA A 89 10.84 -2.16 7.23
C ALA A 89 11.19 -2.32 5.75
N GLY A 90 11.02 -1.27 4.96
CA GLY A 90 11.59 -1.25 3.61
C GLY A 90 11.83 0.17 3.14
N SER A 91 12.76 0.31 2.21
CA SER A 91 13.13 1.57 1.60
C SER A 91 12.78 1.57 0.11
N VAL A 92 12.30 2.71 -0.38
CA VAL A 92 12.11 2.98 -1.81
C VAL A 92 12.66 4.35 -2.17
N ASN A 93 13.09 4.48 -3.43
CA ASN A 93 13.61 5.73 -4.00
C ASN A 93 12.52 6.50 -4.74
N THR A 94 11.55 5.79 -5.31
CA THR A 94 10.44 6.34 -6.07
C THR A 94 9.21 6.51 -5.19
N ALA A 95 8.53 7.65 -5.35
CA ALA A 95 7.31 7.93 -4.61
C ALA A 95 6.17 6.97 -4.98
N GLN A 96 6.08 6.55 -6.23
CA GLN A 96 4.98 5.74 -6.75
C GLN A 96 5.38 4.28 -6.88
N PHE A 97 5.20 3.50 -5.81
CA PHE A 97 5.54 2.07 -5.78
C PHE A 97 4.36 1.18 -5.38
N LEU A 98 3.29 1.75 -4.83
CA LEU A 98 2.13 0.98 -4.39
C LEU A 98 1.20 0.67 -5.57
N ASN A 99 1.30 -0.56 -6.06
CA ASN A 99 0.50 -1.09 -7.17
C ASN A 99 -0.83 -1.75 -6.72
N ASP A 100 -1.23 -1.61 -5.45
CA ASP A 100 -2.43 -2.28 -4.92
C ASP A 100 -3.69 -1.43 -5.08
N THR A 101 -4.67 -2.02 -5.75
CA THR A 101 -5.99 -1.47 -6.03
C THR A 101 -7.02 -1.82 -4.98
N THR A 102 -6.70 -2.75 -4.06
CA THR A 102 -7.56 -3.16 -2.92
C THR A 102 -7.28 -2.40 -1.63
N GLY A 103 -6.41 -1.40 -1.69
CA GLY A 103 -6.03 -0.54 -0.58
C GLY A 103 -4.74 -0.98 0.11
N SER A 104 -3.80 -0.05 0.24
CA SER A 104 -2.47 -0.26 0.80
C SER A 104 -2.43 -0.11 2.32
N ARG A 105 -3.48 -0.55 3.03
CA ARG A 105 -3.61 -0.42 4.51
C ARG A 105 -2.53 -1.13 5.34
N ARG A 106 -1.71 -1.96 4.68
CA ARG A 106 -0.59 -2.72 5.29
C ARG A 106 0.73 -1.95 5.20
N PHE A 107 0.75 -0.81 4.54
CA PHE A 107 1.94 -0.01 4.33
C PHE A 107 1.78 1.27 5.15
N LEU A 108 2.74 1.56 6.02
CA LEU A 108 2.86 2.88 6.63
C LEU A 108 3.98 3.60 5.89
N CYS A 109 3.63 4.45 4.92
CA CYS A 109 4.58 5.15 4.07
C CYS A 109 4.83 6.57 4.60
N PHE A 110 6.10 6.94 4.70
CA PHE A 110 6.50 8.29 5.07
C PHE A 110 7.82 8.65 4.42
N GLU A 111 7.97 9.94 4.08
CA GLU A 111 9.21 10.47 3.54
C GLU A 111 10.19 10.79 4.65
N VAL A 112 11.42 10.37 4.44
CA VAL A 112 12.54 10.65 5.33
C VAL A 112 13.50 11.58 4.60
N GLU A 113 13.67 12.77 5.19
CA GLU A 113 14.61 13.80 4.72
C GLU A 113 16.03 13.54 5.21
N HIS A 114 16.18 13.15 6.49
CA HIS A 114 17.47 12.96 7.13
C HIS A 114 17.42 11.82 8.16
N ILE A 115 18.48 11.01 8.21
CA ILE A 115 18.68 9.98 9.24
C ILE A 115 20.01 10.25 9.93
N GLU A 116 19.94 10.54 11.24
CA GLU A 116 21.12 10.61 12.08
C GLU A 116 21.52 9.21 12.53
N TYR A 117 22.52 8.62 11.88
CA TYR A 117 23.03 7.28 12.20
C TYR A 117 24.11 7.33 13.30
N THR A 118 24.74 8.48 13.52
CA THR A 118 25.70 8.71 14.60
C THR A 118 25.00 9.34 15.80
N HIS A 119 24.20 8.53 16.50
CA HIS A 119 23.47 8.97 17.68
C HIS A 119 24.03 8.35 18.97
N GLU A 120 23.92 9.07 20.09
CA GLU A 120 24.28 8.56 21.42
C GLU A 120 23.11 7.89 22.16
N ILE A 121 22.02 7.59 21.43
CA ILE A 121 20.82 6.97 22.01
C ILE A 121 21.15 5.56 22.49
N ASP A 122 20.98 5.33 23.80
CA ASP A 122 21.10 4.01 24.41
C ASP A 122 19.88 3.15 24.04
N ILE A 123 20.10 2.19 23.14
CA ILE A 123 19.05 1.29 22.65
C ILE A 123 18.42 0.46 23.78
N ASN A 124 19.14 0.17 24.86
CA ASN A 124 18.59 -0.58 25.99
C ASN A 124 17.51 0.25 26.71
N LYS A 125 17.68 1.56 26.80
CA LYS A 125 16.66 2.47 27.35
C LYS A 125 15.42 2.49 26.46
N VAL A 126 15.59 2.48 25.13
CA VAL A 126 14.47 2.38 24.18
C VAL A 126 13.68 1.09 24.42
N TYR A 127 14.35 -0.06 24.52
CA TYR A 127 13.68 -1.32 24.83
C TYR A 127 13.02 -1.34 26.21
N SER A 128 13.64 -0.71 27.21
CA SER A 128 13.05 -0.59 28.55
C SER A 128 11.74 0.21 28.53
N HIS A 129 11.68 1.27 27.72
CA HIS A 129 10.47 2.08 27.56
C HIS A 129 9.39 1.30 26.80
N ALA A 130 9.76 0.60 25.72
CA ALA A 130 8.83 -0.28 24.99
C ALA A 130 8.25 -1.39 25.89
N LEU A 131 9.08 -1.99 26.76
CA LEU A 131 8.63 -2.99 27.72
C LEU A 131 7.66 -2.41 28.75
N LYS A 132 7.91 -1.18 29.23
CA LYS A 132 7.02 -0.46 30.13
C LYS A 132 5.65 -0.22 29.47
N LEU A 133 5.62 0.36 28.27
CA LEU A 133 4.39 0.61 27.51
C LEU A 133 3.59 -0.67 27.30
N LYS A 134 4.26 -1.77 26.97
CA LYS A 134 3.61 -3.07 26.84
C LYS A 134 2.97 -3.54 28.15
N LYS A 135 3.67 -3.41 29.28
CA LYS A 135 3.14 -3.79 30.61
C LYS A 135 1.94 -2.93 31.01
N GLU A 136 1.92 -1.67 30.58
CA GLU A 136 0.82 -0.73 30.79
C GLU A 136 -0.36 -0.95 29.82
N GLY A 137 -0.27 -1.94 28.93
CA GLY A 137 -1.36 -2.26 27.99
C GLY A 137 -1.47 -1.30 26.81
N PHE A 138 -0.37 -0.61 26.45
CA PHE A 138 -0.34 0.27 25.30
C PHE A 138 -0.84 -0.44 24.03
N ARG A 139 -1.85 0.14 23.39
CA ARG A 139 -2.34 -0.32 22.10
C ARG A 139 -1.22 -0.15 21.09
N HIS A 140 -0.82 -1.21 20.40
CA HIS A 140 0.25 -1.17 19.39
C HIS A 140 -0.26 -1.45 17.97
N TRP A 141 -1.54 -1.82 17.82
CA TRP A 141 -2.22 -1.97 16.52
C TRP A 141 -3.01 -0.73 16.15
N PHE A 142 -3.27 -0.52 14.86
CA PHE A 142 -4.09 0.58 14.36
C PHE A 142 -5.60 0.28 14.43
N ASN A 143 -6.41 1.26 14.79
CA ASN A 143 -7.87 1.19 14.74
C ASN A 143 -8.39 1.58 13.34
N GLN A 144 -9.71 1.57 13.18
CA GLN A 144 -10.32 1.79 11.87
C GLN A 144 -10.15 3.23 11.36
N ASP A 145 -10.05 4.22 12.24
CA ASP A 145 -9.88 5.63 11.86
C ASP A 145 -8.43 5.93 11.49
N GLU A 146 -7.46 5.44 12.27
CA GLU A 146 -6.03 5.50 11.91
C GLU A 146 -5.76 4.76 10.59
N ILE A 147 -6.45 3.65 10.32
CA ILE A 147 -6.36 2.97 9.02
C ILE A 147 -6.89 3.84 7.88
N LYS A 148 -7.94 4.65 8.09
CA LYS A 148 -8.43 5.58 7.05
C LYS A 148 -7.39 6.65 6.76
N GLU A 149 -6.79 7.24 7.79
CA GLU A 149 -5.72 8.24 7.66
C GLU A 149 -4.50 7.67 6.92
N ILE A 150 -4.06 6.46 7.29
CA ILE A 150 -2.97 5.77 6.60
C ILE A 150 -3.32 5.54 5.12
N ASN A 151 -4.54 5.11 4.81
CA ASN A 151 -4.94 4.90 3.41
C ASN A 151 -4.99 6.21 2.61
N ALA A 152 -5.45 7.30 3.22
CA ALA A 152 -5.45 8.62 2.59
C ALA A 152 -4.01 9.10 2.32
N ASN A 153 -3.13 9.01 3.32
CA ASN A 153 -1.71 9.32 3.17
C ASN A 153 -1.04 8.44 2.10
N ASN A 154 -1.42 7.18 1.98
CA ASN A 154 -0.85 6.26 0.99
C ASN A 154 -1.31 6.52 -0.45
N GLU A 155 -2.36 7.32 -0.67
CA GLU A 155 -2.89 7.59 -2.00
C GLU A 155 -1.85 8.26 -2.91
N GLN A 156 -1.03 9.16 -2.36
CA GLN A 156 0.05 9.83 -3.10
C GLN A 156 1.17 8.88 -3.56
N TYR A 157 1.34 7.75 -2.87
CA TYR A 157 2.35 6.75 -3.20
C TYR A 157 1.82 5.62 -4.12
N GLN A 158 0.54 5.68 -4.51
CA GLN A 158 -0.05 4.74 -5.45
C GLN A 158 0.34 5.06 -6.88
N LEU A 159 0.75 4.03 -7.60
CA LEU A 159 0.97 4.12 -9.04
C LEU A 159 -0.39 4.08 -9.75
N ARG A 160 -0.67 5.10 -10.57
CA ARG A 160 -1.85 5.12 -11.45
C ARG A 160 -1.51 4.38 -12.73
N SER A 161 -2.39 3.47 -13.14
CA SER A 161 -2.22 2.79 -14.41
C SER A 161 -2.53 3.74 -15.58
N PRO A 162 -1.93 3.57 -16.77
CA PRO A 162 -2.26 4.40 -17.94
C PRO A 162 -3.76 4.39 -18.27
N GLU A 163 -4.43 3.26 -18.02
CA GLU A 163 -5.87 3.11 -18.19
C GLU A 163 -6.67 3.97 -17.19
N GLU A 164 -6.17 4.10 -15.97
CA GLU A 164 -6.78 4.94 -14.92
C GLU A 164 -6.56 6.43 -15.22
N GLU A 165 -5.35 6.81 -15.63
CA GLU A 165 -5.05 8.20 -16.00
C GLU A 165 -5.91 8.66 -17.16
N LEU A 166 -5.97 7.89 -18.25
CA LEU A 166 -6.79 8.23 -19.40
C LEU A 166 -8.29 8.25 -19.05
N LEU A 167 -8.75 7.36 -18.16
CA LEU A 167 -10.12 7.42 -17.66
C LEU A 167 -10.40 8.78 -17.03
N LEU A 168 -9.53 9.25 -16.13
CA LEU A 168 -9.67 10.53 -15.43
C LEU A 168 -9.50 11.74 -16.36
N THR A 169 -8.68 11.62 -17.41
CA THR A 169 -8.52 12.67 -18.42
C THR A 169 -9.79 12.87 -19.25
N TRP A 170 -10.44 11.78 -19.68
CA TRP A 170 -11.52 11.86 -20.69
C TRP A 170 -12.93 11.77 -20.10
N PHE A 171 -13.08 11.26 -18.88
CA PHE A 171 -14.40 11.02 -18.28
C PHE A 171 -14.54 11.66 -16.92
N GLU A 172 -15.70 12.27 -16.71
CA GLU A 172 -16.10 12.81 -15.41
C GLU A 172 -17.27 11.99 -14.84
N PRO A 173 -17.20 11.54 -13.57
CA PRO A 173 -18.30 10.86 -12.91
C PRO A 173 -19.40 11.87 -12.57
N VAL A 174 -20.64 11.57 -12.96
CA VAL A 174 -21.79 12.45 -12.68
C VAL A 174 -23.01 11.65 -12.22
N ASP A 175 -23.92 12.32 -11.52
CA ASP A 175 -25.21 11.73 -11.21
C ASP A 175 -26.07 11.52 -12.46
N LYS A 176 -27.04 10.60 -12.37
CA LYS A 176 -27.96 10.25 -13.47
C LYS A 176 -28.61 11.45 -14.16
N ASN A 177 -28.93 12.51 -13.42
CA ASN A 177 -29.65 13.67 -13.94
C ASN A 177 -28.78 14.61 -14.78
N LYS A 178 -27.44 14.54 -14.62
CA LYS A 178 -26.46 15.37 -15.33
C LYS A 178 -25.65 14.57 -16.36
N ALA A 179 -25.95 13.28 -16.49
CA ALA A 179 -25.23 12.37 -17.37
C ALA A 179 -25.51 12.68 -18.85
N GLN A 180 -24.45 12.97 -19.60
CA GLN A 180 -24.50 13.06 -21.06
C GLN A 180 -24.59 11.66 -21.68
N TYR A 181 -23.82 10.72 -21.13
CA TYR A 181 -23.73 9.35 -21.63
C TYR A 181 -23.86 8.31 -20.53
N TYR A 182 -24.25 7.10 -20.94
CA TYR A 182 -24.36 5.92 -20.11
C TYR A 182 -23.55 4.80 -20.74
N PHE A 183 -22.29 4.64 -20.32
CA PHE A 183 -21.39 3.66 -20.92
C PHE A 183 -21.13 2.47 -20.00
N ASN A 184 -21.05 1.28 -20.58
CA ASN A 184 -20.47 0.13 -19.90
C ASN A 184 -18.93 0.19 -19.96
N THR A 185 -18.25 -0.65 -19.18
CA THR A 185 -16.78 -0.67 -19.10
C THR A 185 -16.12 -0.90 -20.47
N THR A 186 -16.69 -1.75 -21.32
CA THR A 186 -16.15 -2.05 -22.65
C THR A 186 -16.29 -0.87 -23.62
N GLN A 187 -17.39 -0.12 -23.54
CA GLN A 187 -17.60 1.11 -24.31
C GLN A 187 -16.60 2.19 -23.90
N ILE A 188 -16.36 2.36 -22.59
CA ILE A 188 -15.32 3.25 -22.07
C ILE A 188 -13.96 2.81 -22.60
N ALA A 189 -13.63 1.51 -22.52
CA ALA A 189 -12.37 0.98 -23.04
C ALA A 189 -12.16 1.24 -24.54
N ASN A 190 -13.21 1.11 -25.36
CA ASN A 190 -13.17 1.46 -26.79
C ASN A 190 -12.83 2.93 -27.01
N ILE A 191 -13.49 3.83 -26.28
CA ILE A 191 -13.23 5.28 -26.40
C ILE A 191 -11.81 5.62 -25.98
N LEU A 192 -11.34 5.06 -24.85
CA LEU A 192 -9.97 5.24 -24.38
C LEU A 192 -8.94 4.67 -25.36
N SER A 193 -9.26 3.56 -26.03
CA SER A 193 -8.42 2.98 -27.09
C SER A 193 -8.29 3.93 -28.28
N THR A 194 -9.38 4.56 -28.71
CA THR A 194 -9.36 5.52 -29.82
C THR A 194 -8.64 6.82 -29.46
N LYS A 195 -8.80 7.30 -28.22
CA LYS A 195 -8.21 8.58 -27.76
C LYS A 195 -6.75 8.47 -27.35
N GLY A 196 -6.38 7.38 -26.68
CA GLY A 196 -5.06 7.18 -26.06
C GLY A 196 -4.23 6.03 -26.64
N GLY A 197 -4.72 5.33 -27.66
CA GLY A 197 -3.97 4.27 -28.36
C GLY A 197 -3.73 2.99 -27.56
N ILE A 198 -4.48 2.76 -26.45
CA ILE A 198 -4.32 1.57 -25.63
C ILE A 198 -5.01 0.36 -26.29
N ALA A 199 -4.32 -0.78 -26.34
CA ALA A 199 -4.90 -2.03 -26.79
C ALA A 199 -5.99 -2.55 -25.81
N ILE A 200 -7.12 -2.95 -26.36
CA ILE A 200 -8.24 -3.47 -25.58
C ILE A 200 -8.00 -4.94 -25.30
N THR A 201 -7.63 -5.24 -24.07
CA THR A 201 -7.48 -6.61 -23.56
C THR A 201 -8.40 -6.82 -22.36
N GLU A 202 -8.62 -8.07 -21.97
CA GLU A 202 -9.38 -8.40 -20.75
C GLU A 202 -8.77 -7.71 -19.52
N THR A 203 -7.44 -7.65 -19.44
CA THR A 203 -6.70 -6.94 -18.39
C THR A 203 -6.99 -5.45 -18.37
N THR A 204 -7.02 -4.81 -19.55
CA THR A 204 -7.35 -3.38 -19.72
C THR A 204 -8.75 -3.09 -19.18
N VAL A 205 -9.75 -3.88 -19.60
CA VAL A 205 -11.15 -3.73 -19.15
C VAL A 205 -11.27 -3.91 -17.64
N ARG A 206 -10.55 -4.89 -17.07
CA ARG A 206 -10.52 -5.11 -15.62
C ARG A 206 -9.93 -3.92 -14.87
N LYS A 207 -8.81 -3.36 -15.32
CA LYS A 207 -8.19 -2.17 -14.71
C LYS A 207 -9.12 -0.96 -14.77
N ILE A 208 -9.76 -0.70 -15.90
CA ILE A 208 -10.75 0.39 -16.04
C ILE A 208 -11.92 0.17 -15.06
N GLY A 209 -12.44 -1.06 -14.97
CA GLY A 209 -13.50 -1.39 -14.01
C GLY A 209 -13.11 -1.11 -12.55
N MET A 210 -11.85 -1.35 -12.20
CA MET A 210 -11.31 -1.06 -10.87
C MET A 210 -11.13 0.45 -10.64
N ALA A 211 -10.64 1.18 -11.64
CA ALA A 211 -10.50 2.64 -11.61
C ALA A 211 -11.87 3.34 -11.49
N LEU A 212 -12.89 2.90 -12.23
CA LEU A 212 -14.26 3.40 -12.13
C LEU A 212 -14.79 3.29 -10.70
N LYS A 213 -14.59 2.14 -10.05
CA LYS A 213 -15.00 1.94 -8.66
C LYS A 213 -14.21 2.83 -7.70
N LYS A 214 -12.89 2.97 -7.92
CA LYS A 214 -11.99 3.79 -7.08
C LYS A 214 -12.39 5.26 -7.10
N HIS A 215 -12.71 5.80 -8.27
CA HIS A 215 -13.02 7.22 -8.49
C HIS A 215 -14.52 7.55 -8.42
N GLY A 216 -15.31 6.71 -7.74
CA GLY A 216 -16.70 7.04 -7.41
C GLY A 216 -17.70 6.99 -8.57
N PHE A 217 -17.39 6.34 -9.69
CA PHE A 217 -18.34 6.19 -10.79
C PHE A 217 -19.49 5.27 -10.36
N GLN A 218 -20.70 5.85 -10.25
CA GLN A 218 -21.88 5.12 -9.77
C GLN A 218 -22.37 4.10 -10.81
N ARG A 219 -22.38 2.81 -10.43
CA ARG A 219 -22.89 1.75 -11.31
C ARG A 219 -24.42 1.69 -11.27
N ILE A 220 -25.07 1.77 -12.43
CA ILE A 220 -26.53 1.68 -12.55
C ILE A 220 -26.91 0.55 -13.50
N SER A 221 -28.07 -0.09 -13.29
CA SER A 221 -28.60 -1.07 -14.23
C SER A 221 -29.48 -0.37 -15.26
N LYS A 222 -29.23 -0.59 -16.55
CA LYS A 222 -30.03 -0.08 -17.66
C LYS A 222 -30.04 -1.13 -18.78
N ASN A 223 -31.20 -1.45 -19.32
CA ASN A 223 -31.36 -2.43 -20.40
C ASN A 223 -30.68 -3.80 -20.13
N LYS A 224 -30.84 -4.35 -18.92
CA LYS A 224 -30.21 -5.61 -18.47
C LYS A 224 -28.67 -5.60 -18.44
N ALA A 225 -28.04 -4.43 -18.58
CA ALA A 225 -26.59 -4.25 -18.47
C ALA A 225 -26.24 -3.26 -17.36
N TYR A 226 -25.01 -3.33 -16.85
CA TYR A 226 -24.47 -2.32 -15.93
C TYR A 226 -23.76 -1.23 -16.70
N VAL A 227 -24.13 0.02 -16.44
CA VAL A 227 -23.58 1.21 -17.09
C VAL A 227 -23.22 2.27 -16.04
N PHE A 228 -22.37 3.21 -16.45
CA PHE A 228 -21.88 4.33 -15.65
C PHE A 228 -22.36 5.65 -16.30
N PRO A 229 -23.06 6.51 -15.55
CA PRO A 229 -23.37 7.88 -15.98
C PRO A 229 -22.09 8.72 -15.99
N VAL A 230 -21.77 9.29 -17.15
CA VAL A 230 -20.51 10.04 -17.36
C VAL A 230 -20.71 11.23 -18.29
N ILE A 231 -19.84 12.23 -18.15
CA ILE A 231 -19.58 13.24 -19.18
C ILE A 231 -18.31 12.82 -19.91
N LEU A 232 -18.32 12.93 -21.25
CA LEU A 232 -17.14 12.69 -22.08
C LEU A 232 -16.54 14.06 -22.45
N LYS A 233 -15.29 14.30 -22.06
CA LYS A 233 -14.58 15.53 -22.38
C LYS A 233 -14.07 15.52 -23.83
N ASP A 234 -14.10 16.67 -24.47
CA ASP A 234 -13.45 16.90 -25.76
C ASP A 234 -12.01 17.38 -25.58
N TYR A 235 -11.26 17.51 -26.68
CA TYR A 235 -9.85 17.91 -26.62
C TYR A 235 -9.70 19.35 -26.11
N ASP A 236 -10.62 20.24 -26.47
CA ASP A 236 -10.55 21.66 -26.11
C ASP A 236 -10.77 21.86 -24.60
N LEU A 237 -11.73 21.14 -24.01
CA LEU A 237 -11.96 21.17 -22.56
C LEU A 237 -10.77 20.58 -21.78
N VAL A 238 -10.21 19.46 -22.24
CA VAL A 238 -9.03 18.86 -21.58
C VAL A 238 -7.82 19.79 -21.64
N ASP A 239 -7.57 20.42 -22.79
CA ASP A 239 -6.47 21.38 -22.94
C ASP A 239 -6.69 22.64 -22.08
N LEU A 240 -7.92 23.13 -22.01
CA LEU A 240 -8.29 24.26 -21.16
C LEU A 240 -8.13 23.93 -19.67
N GLU A 241 -8.57 22.76 -19.24
CA GLU A 241 -8.36 22.27 -17.87
C GLU A 241 -6.88 22.15 -17.55
N ASN A 242 -6.07 21.54 -18.43
CA ASN A 242 -4.62 21.40 -18.25
C ASN A 242 -3.88 22.76 -18.16
N LYS A 243 -4.39 23.79 -18.83
CA LYS A 243 -3.85 25.16 -18.77
C LYS A 243 -4.27 25.90 -17.50
N GLN A 244 -5.44 25.58 -16.96
CA GLN A 244 -5.98 26.18 -15.74
C GLN A 244 -5.49 25.45 -14.48
N SER A 245 -5.21 24.15 -14.55
CA SER A 245 -4.70 23.30 -13.48
C SER A 245 -3.20 23.50 -13.25
N GLY A 246 -2.82 24.76 -13.01
CA GLY A 246 -1.53 25.14 -12.45
C GLY A 246 -1.57 25.18 -10.92
N GLU A 247 -2.42 24.38 -10.27
CA GLU A 247 -2.30 24.22 -8.83
C GLU A 247 -0.88 23.70 -8.55
N PRO A 248 -0.12 24.33 -7.64
CA PRO A 248 1.17 23.80 -7.26
C PRO A 248 0.97 22.33 -6.91
N ILE A 249 1.91 21.46 -7.32
CA ILE A 249 1.96 20.06 -6.87
C ILE A 249 1.59 20.12 -5.39
N PRO A 250 0.46 19.50 -4.96
CA PRO A 250 0.05 19.56 -3.57
C PRO A 250 1.30 19.24 -2.79
N ILE A 251 1.78 20.20 -1.99
CA ILE A 251 2.93 19.96 -1.14
C ILE A 251 2.53 18.66 -0.44
N PRO A 252 3.29 17.55 -0.62
CA PRO A 252 2.90 16.28 -0.03
C PRO A 252 2.57 16.62 1.42
N PRO A 253 1.31 16.36 1.85
CA PRO A 253 0.72 17.02 3.01
C PRO A 253 1.78 17.03 4.07
N GLN A 254 2.28 18.24 4.41
CA GLN A 254 3.48 18.41 5.23
C GLN A 254 3.22 17.55 6.43
N GLN A 255 3.93 16.41 6.53
CA GLN A 255 3.39 15.22 7.19
C GLN A 255 2.91 15.65 8.56
N GLU A 256 1.61 15.94 8.68
CA GLU A 256 1.06 16.48 9.91
C GLU A 256 1.42 15.39 10.85
N LYS A 257 2.25 15.70 11.86
CA LYS A 257 2.83 14.71 12.78
C LYS A 257 1.74 13.69 12.96
N ILE A 258 1.91 12.51 12.33
CA ILE A 258 0.94 11.44 12.51
C ILE A 258 0.85 11.41 14.02
N PRO A 259 -0.33 11.62 14.64
CA PRO A 259 -0.42 11.79 16.08
C PRO A 259 -0.02 10.45 16.68
N PHE A 260 1.29 10.24 16.72
CA PHE A 260 1.92 9.12 17.33
C PHE A 260 1.48 9.31 18.76
N ARG A 261 0.93 8.23 19.30
CA ARG A 261 0.30 8.11 20.61
C ARG A 261 1.24 8.47 21.79
N PHE A 262 2.33 9.15 21.50
CA PHE A 262 3.33 9.72 22.38
C PHE A 262 3.24 11.24 22.20
N ASP A 263 2.56 11.90 23.14
CA ASP A 263 2.76 13.34 23.31
C ASP A 263 4.25 13.54 23.61
N ASN A 264 4.93 14.35 22.79
CA ASN A 264 6.34 14.68 22.97
C ASN A 264 6.63 15.25 24.37
#